data_AF-A0A7W0WCY6-F1
#
_entry.id   AF-A0A7W0WCY6-F1
#
_cell.length_a   1.000
_cell.length_b   1.000
_cell.length_c   1.000
_cell.angle_alpha   90.00
_cell.angle_beta   90.00
_cell.angle_gamma   90.00
#
_symmetry.space_group_name_H-M   'P 1'
#
loop_
_entity.id
_entity.type
_entity.pdbx_description
1 polymer ?
#
loop_
_entity_poly.entity_id
_entity_poly.type
_entity_poly.pdbx_seq_one_letter_code
_entity_poly.pdbx_strand_id
1 'polypeptide(L)'
;MALGVGGRPDPDALAAFMRAAARRYSGGDPAHPRIRYWQIWNEPNITPYLSPQFRGKRPVAAAYYRAMLNGAARAIHEVRADNVVVAGALSPFTADYGSVESVGPLRFMRDLLCLSSGPKPRPTCSTRVEFDVWAHHPYTSGGPTHHAAHADDVSLGDLGEMRALLDAARRAGRIRAPRGIGFWVTEFSWDSKSADPRGVPEVLRARWVSEALHEMWKAGVTVATWFKLRDEPFPSTPYQSGLYARGATPAQDRPRPSLAAFRFPFVAYLGSKGVLVWGRTPGGKQARIVIEQKSIGGGWRRVALLRTDRYGIVQGRLALPRSTKRDVIRARVAGGNIAALPFSLQPQPDRVYNPFGT
;
A
#
# COMPACT_ATOMS: atom_id res chain seq x y z
N MET A 1 9.32 -18.91 3.70
CA MET A 1 9.38 -18.17 2.42
C MET A 1 10.59 -18.70 1.66
N ALA A 2 10.50 -18.92 0.35
CA ALA A 2 11.71 -19.14 -0.43
C ALA A 2 12.57 -17.89 -0.22
N LEU A 3 13.71 -18.04 0.48
CA LEU A 3 14.80 -17.08 0.36
C LEU A 3 14.99 -16.93 -1.14
N GLY A 4 14.66 -15.76 -1.68
CA GLY A 4 14.80 -15.54 -3.11
C GLY A 4 16.23 -15.91 -3.47
N VAL A 5 16.38 -16.97 -4.27
CA VAL A 5 17.65 -17.28 -4.93
C VAL A 5 17.77 -16.20 -6.00
N GLY A 6 18.10 -14.99 -5.55
CA GLY A 6 18.14 -13.78 -6.36
C GLY A 6 18.95 -14.06 -7.60
N GLY A 7 18.32 -13.90 -8.76
CA GLY A 7 18.92 -14.25 -10.03
C GLY A 7 18.68 -13.18 -11.07
N ARG A 8 19.22 -13.42 -12.25
CA ARG A 8 19.08 -12.56 -13.43
C ARG A 8 18.26 -13.30 -14.49
N PRO A 9 16.92 -13.41 -14.34
CA PRO A 9 16.08 -14.23 -15.21
C PRO A 9 16.00 -13.67 -16.63
N ASP A 10 16.28 -14.50 -17.63
CA ASP A 10 16.19 -14.10 -19.04
C ASP A 10 14.82 -13.43 -19.35
N PRO A 11 14.81 -12.17 -19.85
CA PRO A 11 13.57 -11.45 -20.11
C PRO A 11 12.63 -12.12 -21.13
N ASP A 12 13.18 -12.79 -22.14
CA ASP A 12 12.41 -13.46 -23.18
C ASP A 12 11.82 -14.78 -22.65
N ALA A 13 12.59 -15.51 -21.84
CA ALA A 13 12.07 -16.68 -21.13
C ALA A 13 10.94 -16.30 -20.17
N LEU A 14 11.08 -15.19 -19.44
CA LEU A 14 10.00 -14.65 -18.59
C LEU A 14 8.77 -14.28 -19.44
N ALA A 15 8.95 -13.59 -20.57
CA ALA A 15 7.84 -13.23 -21.44
C ALA A 15 7.10 -14.47 -21.97
N ALA A 16 7.83 -15.52 -22.38
CA ALA A 16 7.25 -16.80 -22.79
C ALA A 16 6.47 -17.47 -21.66
N PHE A 17 7.04 -17.50 -20.44
CA PHE A 17 6.36 -18.01 -19.25
C PHE A 17 5.07 -17.22 -18.94
N MET A 18 5.13 -15.90 -18.97
CA MET A 18 3.97 -15.05 -18.70
C MET A 18 2.87 -15.21 -19.75
N ARG A 19 3.22 -15.42 -21.03
CA ARG A 19 2.24 -15.79 -22.07
C ARG A 19 1.55 -17.11 -21.74
N ALA A 20 2.31 -18.13 -21.37
CA ALA A 20 1.77 -19.45 -21.02
C ALA A 20 0.86 -19.38 -19.78
N ALA A 21 1.29 -18.66 -18.73
CA ALA A 21 0.49 -18.43 -17.53
C ALA A 21 -0.80 -17.66 -17.85
N ALA A 22 -0.74 -16.59 -18.63
CA ALA A 22 -1.91 -15.81 -19.01
C ALA A 22 -2.92 -16.63 -19.85
N ARG A 23 -2.44 -17.54 -20.71
CA ARG A 23 -3.31 -18.48 -21.46
C ARG A 23 -3.98 -19.48 -20.52
N ARG A 24 -3.21 -20.09 -19.62
CA ARG A 24 -3.72 -21.05 -18.63
C ARG A 24 -4.81 -20.42 -17.75
N TYR A 25 -4.59 -19.21 -17.25
CA TYR A 25 -5.53 -18.51 -16.38
C TYR A 25 -6.42 -17.49 -17.12
N SER A 26 -6.73 -17.78 -18.39
CA SER A 26 -7.61 -16.93 -19.22
C SER A 26 -9.08 -17.00 -18.81
N GLY A 27 -9.47 -18.04 -18.06
CA GLY A 27 -10.86 -18.37 -17.71
C GLY A 27 -11.62 -19.07 -18.83
N GLY A 28 -10.92 -19.59 -19.86
CA GLY A 28 -11.52 -20.35 -20.96
C GLY A 28 -11.77 -21.84 -20.66
N ASP A 29 -11.23 -22.36 -19.56
CA ASP A 29 -11.40 -23.74 -19.09
C ASP A 29 -11.92 -23.71 -17.64
N PRO A 30 -12.97 -24.50 -17.28
CA PRO A 30 -13.44 -24.64 -15.90
C PRO A 30 -12.36 -24.98 -14.86
N ALA A 31 -11.25 -25.62 -15.25
CA ALA A 31 -10.18 -26.01 -14.33
C ALA A 31 -9.34 -24.83 -13.81
N HIS A 32 -9.31 -23.68 -14.51
CA HIS A 32 -8.48 -22.54 -14.14
C HIS A 32 -9.29 -21.24 -14.04
N PRO A 33 -9.25 -20.55 -12.88
CA PRO A 33 -9.94 -19.28 -12.74
C PRO A 33 -9.31 -18.23 -13.65
N ARG A 34 -10.10 -17.22 -14.00
CA ARG A 34 -9.59 -16.03 -14.68
C ARG A 34 -8.68 -15.23 -13.75
N ILE A 35 -7.42 -15.05 -14.13
CA ILE A 35 -6.51 -14.07 -13.53
C ILE A 35 -6.42 -12.85 -14.45
N ARG A 36 -6.85 -11.70 -13.92
CA ARG A 36 -6.84 -10.43 -14.67
C ARG A 36 -5.64 -9.55 -14.34
N TYR A 37 -5.14 -9.61 -13.11
CA TYR A 37 -4.14 -8.70 -12.57
C TYR A 37 -2.82 -9.45 -12.38
N TRP A 38 -1.77 -8.98 -13.04
CA TRP A 38 -0.49 -9.65 -13.13
C TRP A 38 0.62 -8.73 -12.64
N GLN A 39 1.09 -8.95 -11.41
CA GLN A 39 2.25 -8.24 -10.89
C GLN A 39 3.52 -8.86 -11.41
N ILE A 40 4.32 -8.06 -12.12
CA ILE A 40 5.57 -8.50 -12.68
C ILE A 40 6.65 -8.20 -11.67
N TRP A 41 7.03 -9.30 -11.02
CA TRP A 41 8.07 -9.40 -10.01
C TRP A 41 7.69 -8.88 -8.62
N ASN A 42 8.47 -9.33 -7.64
CA ASN A 42 8.41 -8.85 -6.26
C ASN A 42 9.71 -8.12 -5.97
N GLU A 43 9.64 -6.85 -5.54
CA GLU A 43 10.79 -6.05 -5.10
C GLU A 43 12.02 -6.13 -6.01
N PRO A 44 11.87 -5.78 -7.31
CA PRO A 44 12.98 -5.84 -8.27
C PRO A 44 14.14 -4.89 -7.94
N ASN A 45 14.00 -4.03 -6.93
CA ASN A 45 15.02 -3.09 -6.48
C ASN A 45 15.89 -3.62 -5.34
N ILE A 46 15.81 -4.89 -4.94
CA ILE A 46 16.68 -5.48 -3.89
C ILE A 46 17.23 -6.85 -4.28
N THR A 47 18.48 -7.13 -3.88
CA THR A 47 19.26 -8.31 -4.32
C THR A 47 18.59 -9.68 -4.12
N PRO A 48 17.86 -9.98 -3.02
CA PRO A 48 17.19 -11.27 -2.84
C PRO A 48 16.19 -11.61 -3.95
N TYR A 49 15.61 -10.61 -4.63
CA TYR A 49 14.61 -10.86 -5.66
C TYR A 49 15.12 -10.59 -7.07
N LEU A 50 16.04 -9.64 -7.27
CA LEU A 50 16.65 -9.40 -8.58
C LEU A 50 18.12 -9.03 -8.40
N SER A 51 19.01 -9.69 -9.13
CA SER A 51 20.45 -9.44 -9.01
C SER A 51 21.13 -9.37 -10.38
N PRO A 52 22.25 -8.62 -10.51
CA PRO A 52 22.79 -7.68 -9.52
C PRO A 52 22.01 -6.35 -9.52
N GLN A 53 22.00 -5.65 -8.38
CA GLN A 53 21.44 -4.29 -8.30
C GLN A 53 22.38 -3.25 -8.93
N PHE A 54 23.69 -3.43 -8.75
CA PHE A 54 24.73 -2.54 -9.23
C PHE A 54 25.80 -3.28 -10.06
N ARG A 55 26.52 -2.53 -10.92
CA ARG A 55 27.82 -2.92 -11.46
C ARG A 55 28.81 -1.83 -11.08
N GLY A 56 29.72 -2.13 -10.15
CA GLY A 56 30.43 -1.08 -9.42
C GLY A 56 29.41 -0.16 -8.72
N LYS A 57 29.52 1.16 -8.89
CA LYS A 57 28.57 2.14 -8.30
C LYS A 57 27.34 2.42 -9.18
N ARG A 58 27.26 1.82 -10.37
CA ARG A 58 26.19 2.12 -11.34
C ARG A 58 24.99 1.21 -11.13
N PRO A 59 23.78 1.72 -10.85
CA PRO A 59 22.59 0.89 -10.77
C PRO A 59 22.27 0.31 -12.14
N VAL A 60 21.94 -0.98 -12.17
CA VAL A 60 21.63 -1.72 -13.42
C VAL A 60 20.28 -2.43 -13.38
N ALA A 61 19.74 -2.71 -12.20
CA ALA A 61 18.50 -3.48 -12.05
C ALA A 61 17.29 -2.81 -12.72
N ALA A 62 17.13 -1.49 -12.61
CA ALA A 62 15.99 -0.78 -13.21
C ALA A 62 15.91 -0.94 -14.74
N ALA A 63 17.06 -0.87 -15.43
CA ALA A 63 17.11 -1.07 -16.88
C ALA A 63 16.81 -2.53 -17.27
N TYR A 64 17.27 -3.48 -16.46
CA TYR A 64 17.01 -4.90 -16.68
C TYR A 64 15.55 -5.27 -16.42
N TYR A 65 14.99 -4.81 -15.30
CA TYR A 65 13.59 -4.98 -14.95
C TYR A 65 12.67 -4.32 -15.99
N ARG A 66 13.05 -3.18 -16.58
CA ARG A 66 12.30 -2.59 -17.72
C ARG A 66 12.19 -3.56 -18.91
N ALA A 67 13.24 -4.31 -19.23
CA ALA A 67 13.19 -5.30 -20.31
C ALA A 67 12.25 -6.46 -19.96
N MET A 68 12.36 -7.00 -18.73
CA MET A 68 11.46 -8.04 -18.20
C MET A 68 9.99 -7.58 -18.25
N LEU A 69 9.72 -6.39 -17.73
CA LEU A 69 8.39 -5.81 -17.63
C LEU A 69 7.77 -5.57 -19.02
N ASN A 70 8.51 -4.96 -19.94
CA ASN A 70 8.00 -4.71 -21.30
C ASN A 70 7.76 -6.02 -22.09
N GLY A 71 8.59 -7.05 -21.90
CA GLY A 71 8.37 -8.37 -22.48
C GLY A 71 7.11 -9.04 -21.93
N ALA A 72 7.00 -9.10 -20.60
CA ALA A 72 5.85 -9.67 -19.91
C ALA A 72 4.54 -8.94 -20.25
N ALA A 73 4.54 -7.60 -20.27
CA ALA A 73 3.36 -6.81 -20.53
C ALA A 73 2.75 -7.10 -21.91
N ARG A 74 3.58 -7.07 -22.96
CA ARG A 74 3.16 -7.43 -24.33
C ARG A 74 2.59 -8.84 -24.39
N ALA A 75 3.31 -9.81 -23.83
CA ALA A 75 2.89 -11.21 -23.82
C ALA A 75 1.54 -11.43 -23.12
N ILE A 76 1.28 -10.72 -22.02
CA ILE A 76 0.03 -10.82 -21.25
C ILE A 76 -1.14 -10.14 -21.97
N HIS A 77 -0.91 -8.97 -22.57
CA HIS A 77 -1.92 -8.23 -23.31
C HIS A 77 -2.29 -8.88 -24.64
N GLU A 78 -1.36 -9.57 -25.31
CA GLU A 78 -1.63 -10.37 -26.52
C GLU A 78 -2.61 -11.53 -26.25
N VAL A 79 -2.59 -12.10 -25.04
CA VAL A 79 -3.55 -13.15 -24.67
C VAL A 79 -4.93 -12.54 -24.45
N ARG A 80 -5.01 -11.46 -23.68
CA ARG A 80 -6.23 -10.66 -23.51
C ARG A 80 -5.89 -9.20 -23.26
N ALA A 81 -6.43 -8.31 -24.09
CA ALA A 81 -6.23 -6.86 -23.98
C ALA A 81 -6.85 -6.22 -22.72
N ASP A 82 -7.68 -6.96 -21.97
CA ASP A 82 -8.28 -6.50 -20.70
C ASP A 82 -7.54 -6.99 -19.44
N ASN A 83 -6.45 -7.73 -19.62
CA ASN A 83 -5.47 -8.00 -18.56
C ASN A 83 -4.81 -6.69 -18.10
N VAL A 84 -4.39 -6.66 -16.84
CA VAL A 84 -3.79 -5.51 -16.18
C VAL A 84 -2.42 -5.91 -15.66
N VAL A 85 -1.38 -5.20 -16.11
CA VAL A 85 0.00 -5.44 -15.74
C VAL A 85 0.40 -4.46 -14.64
N VAL A 86 0.84 -5.00 -13.52
CA VAL A 86 1.29 -4.24 -12.34
C VAL A 86 2.81 -4.25 -12.29
N ALA A 87 3.41 -3.06 -12.36
CA ALA A 87 4.84 -2.82 -12.26
C ALA A 87 5.23 -2.33 -10.86
N GLY A 88 6.53 -2.30 -10.57
CA GLY A 88 7.04 -1.78 -9.30
C GLY A 88 7.07 -2.88 -8.26
N ALA A 89 6.19 -2.79 -7.26
CA ALA A 89 6.21 -3.59 -6.04
C ALA A 89 7.56 -3.49 -5.32
N LEU A 90 8.06 -2.26 -5.19
CA LEU A 90 9.41 -2.00 -4.70
C LEU A 90 9.51 -2.18 -3.19
N SER A 91 10.67 -2.67 -2.72
CA SER A 91 11.04 -2.55 -1.32
C SER A 91 11.25 -1.06 -0.98
N PRO A 92 10.91 -0.59 0.22
CA PRO A 92 10.79 0.84 0.50
C PRO A 92 12.11 1.57 0.77
N PHE A 93 13.17 0.84 1.10
CA PHE A 93 14.40 1.44 1.63
C PHE A 93 15.64 1.07 0.85
N THR A 94 16.61 1.98 0.89
CA THR A 94 17.98 1.74 0.47
C THR A 94 18.66 0.83 1.49
N ALA A 95 19.36 -0.19 1.01
CA ALA A 95 20.06 -1.18 1.82
C ALA A 95 21.44 -1.44 1.22
N ASP A 96 22.44 -1.54 2.08
CA ASP A 96 23.80 -1.96 1.77
C ASP A 96 24.36 -2.68 3.00
N TYR A 97 24.11 -3.99 3.09
CA TYR A 97 24.60 -4.81 4.19
C TYR A 97 24.80 -6.27 3.75
N GLY A 98 25.96 -6.84 4.08
CA GLY A 98 26.28 -8.22 3.70
C GLY A 98 26.20 -8.42 2.19
N SER A 99 25.32 -9.31 1.73
CA SER A 99 25.02 -9.56 0.31
C SER A 99 23.75 -8.85 -0.19
N VAL A 100 23.12 -8.03 0.64
CA VAL A 100 21.90 -7.29 0.31
C VAL A 100 22.26 -5.87 -0.10
N GLU A 101 21.94 -5.55 -1.34
CA GLU A 101 21.97 -4.20 -1.88
C GLU A 101 20.56 -3.84 -2.37
N SER A 102 20.19 -2.57 -2.32
CA SER A 102 19.00 -2.07 -3.00
C SER A 102 19.22 -0.71 -3.64
N VAL A 103 18.41 -0.42 -4.65
CA VAL A 103 18.24 0.92 -5.19
C VAL A 103 17.02 1.55 -4.53
N GLY A 104 17.18 2.74 -3.95
CA GLY A 104 16.07 3.50 -3.37
C GLY A 104 14.91 3.69 -4.36
N PRO A 105 13.64 3.50 -3.94
CA PRO A 105 12.47 3.52 -4.81
C PRO A 105 12.38 4.65 -5.81
N LEU A 106 12.57 5.92 -5.39
CA LEU A 106 12.44 7.05 -6.29
C LEU A 106 13.56 7.07 -7.34
N ARG A 107 14.78 6.64 -6.97
CA ARG A 107 15.88 6.45 -7.92
C ARG A 107 15.58 5.34 -8.91
N PHE A 108 15.11 4.19 -8.44
CA PHE A 108 14.74 3.07 -9.29
C PHE A 108 13.64 3.48 -10.29
N MET A 109 12.62 4.19 -9.83
CA MET A 109 11.55 4.75 -10.68
C MET A 109 12.11 5.68 -11.75
N ARG A 110 13.00 6.60 -11.40
CA ARG A 110 13.62 7.52 -12.36
C ARG A 110 14.41 6.78 -13.44
N ASP A 111 15.23 5.81 -13.05
CA ASP A 111 16.05 5.02 -13.98
C ASP A 111 15.17 4.15 -14.91
N LEU A 112 14.11 3.54 -14.36
CA LEU A 112 13.17 2.72 -15.11
C LEU A 112 12.35 3.57 -16.09
N LEU A 113 11.80 4.69 -15.63
CA LEU A 113 10.93 5.58 -16.40
C LEU A 113 11.70 6.57 -17.28
N CYS A 114 13.03 6.50 -17.30
CA CYS A 114 13.90 7.43 -18.03
C CYS A 114 13.62 8.90 -17.68
N LEU A 115 13.67 9.22 -16.39
CA LEU A 115 13.51 10.56 -15.86
C LEU A 115 14.74 11.02 -15.09
N SER A 116 15.05 12.32 -15.14
CA SER A 116 16.09 12.94 -14.33
C SER A 116 15.64 13.14 -12.88
N SER A 117 16.59 13.38 -11.98
CA SER A 117 16.29 13.89 -10.64
C SER A 117 15.81 15.35 -10.67
N GLY A 118 15.37 15.84 -9.51
CA GLY A 118 14.96 17.23 -9.30
C GLY A 118 13.44 17.45 -9.31
N PRO A 119 12.99 18.67 -8.98
CA PRO A 119 11.56 18.98 -8.78
C PRO A 119 10.73 18.96 -10.07
N LYS A 120 11.38 19.00 -11.24
CA LYS A 120 10.76 18.90 -12.56
C LYS A 120 11.51 17.86 -13.40
N PRO A 121 11.31 16.55 -13.15
CA PRO A 121 11.99 15.48 -13.86
C PRO A 121 11.82 15.61 -15.38
N ARG A 122 12.91 15.49 -16.13
CA ARG A 122 12.93 15.54 -17.60
C ARG A 122 13.29 14.17 -18.19
N PRO A 123 12.84 13.85 -19.40
CA PRO A 123 13.27 12.64 -20.09
C PRO A 123 14.80 12.55 -20.22
N THR A 124 15.37 11.40 -19.88
CA THR A 124 16.81 11.09 -20.05
C THR A 124 17.07 10.10 -21.19
N CYS A 125 16.02 9.42 -21.66
CA CYS A 125 16.06 8.51 -22.79
C CYS A 125 14.70 8.45 -23.50
N SER A 126 14.63 7.82 -24.68
CA SER A 126 13.40 7.66 -25.47
C SER A 126 12.59 6.40 -25.16
N THR A 127 13.16 5.43 -24.43
CA THR A 127 12.51 4.16 -24.10
C THR A 127 11.25 4.36 -23.27
N ARG A 128 10.16 3.70 -23.67
CA ARG A 128 8.91 3.65 -22.92
C ARG A 128 8.83 2.40 -22.05
N VAL A 129 8.08 2.50 -20.97
CA VAL A 129 7.74 1.37 -20.10
C VAL A 129 6.26 1.02 -20.30
N GLU A 130 5.97 -0.27 -20.42
CA GLU A 130 4.62 -0.79 -20.66
C GLU A 130 4.07 -1.42 -19.37
N PHE A 131 3.09 -0.76 -18.76
CA PHE A 131 2.32 -1.27 -17.61
C PHE A 131 1.04 -0.45 -17.44
N ASP A 132 0.08 -0.98 -16.68
CA ASP A 132 -1.20 -0.34 -16.41
C ASP A 132 -1.26 0.27 -15.00
N VAL A 133 -0.56 -0.36 -14.05
CA VAL A 133 -0.57 0.00 -12.63
C VAL A 133 0.85 0.02 -12.09
N TRP A 134 1.17 1.00 -11.26
CA TRP A 134 2.35 0.98 -10.39
C TRP A 134 1.97 0.49 -8.99
N ALA A 135 2.76 -0.39 -8.40
CA ALA A 135 2.61 -0.84 -7.02
C ALA A 135 3.84 -0.46 -6.18
N HIS A 136 3.65 -0.31 -4.87
CA HIS A 136 4.73 -0.11 -3.89
C HIS A 136 4.44 -0.85 -2.59
N HIS A 137 5.49 -1.24 -1.85
CA HIS A 137 5.40 -1.83 -0.51
C HIS A 137 5.86 -0.80 0.55
N PRO A 138 5.00 0.15 0.97
CA PRO A 138 5.39 1.26 1.84
C PRO A 138 5.50 0.85 3.32
N TYR A 139 6.35 -0.13 3.61
CA TYR A 139 6.75 -0.35 5.00
C TYR A 139 7.43 0.91 5.52
N THR A 140 7.20 1.20 6.81
CA THR A 140 7.65 2.45 7.42
C THR A 140 8.19 2.17 8.81
N SER A 141 9.26 2.88 9.19
CA SER A 141 9.85 2.88 10.52
C SER A 141 9.06 3.70 11.54
N GLY A 142 7.81 4.07 11.24
CA GLY A 142 6.96 4.81 12.16
C GLY A 142 5.48 4.76 11.81
N GLY A 143 4.79 5.86 12.11
CA GLY A 143 3.36 5.97 11.84
C GLY A 143 3.02 6.18 10.36
N PRO A 144 1.72 6.24 10.02
CA PRO A 144 1.26 6.42 8.64
C PRO A 144 1.75 7.70 7.93
N THR A 145 2.15 8.72 8.68
CA THR A 145 2.70 9.97 8.13
C THR A 145 4.22 10.05 8.27
N HIS A 146 4.89 8.97 8.68
CA HIS A 146 6.33 8.94 8.85
C HIS A 146 7.01 9.00 7.47
N HIS A 147 8.03 9.85 7.39
CA HIS A 147 8.84 10.05 6.20
C HIS A 147 10.10 9.19 6.28
N ALA A 148 10.55 8.67 5.15
CA ALA A 148 11.82 7.96 5.08
C ALA A 148 13.01 8.89 5.40
N ALA A 149 14.05 8.33 6.00
CA ALA A 149 15.24 9.09 6.37
C ALA A 149 16.09 9.50 5.15
N HIS A 150 16.03 8.73 4.07
CA HIS A 150 16.80 8.98 2.85
C HIS A 150 15.91 9.52 1.73
N ALA A 151 16.44 10.46 0.95
CA ALA A 151 15.66 11.21 -0.05
C ALA A 151 15.10 10.37 -1.21
N ASP A 152 15.64 9.17 -1.46
CA ASP A 152 15.14 8.25 -2.50
C ASP A 152 14.31 7.09 -1.95
N ASP A 153 14.19 7.02 -0.62
CA ASP A 153 13.40 6.02 0.08
C ASP A 153 11.95 6.49 0.22
N VAL A 154 11.03 5.55 0.35
CA VAL A 154 9.60 5.85 0.36
C VAL A 154 8.91 5.04 1.45
N SER A 155 8.69 5.69 2.59
CA SER A 155 7.73 5.27 3.60
C SER A 155 6.30 5.58 3.15
N LEU A 156 5.31 5.19 3.95
CA LEU A 156 3.90 5.48 3.69
C LEU A 156 3.63 6.99 3.54
N GLY A 157 4.27 7.82 4.36
CA GLY A 157 4.16 9.28 4.28
C GLY A 157 4.65 9.89 2.97
N ASP A 158 5.49 9.17 2.22
CA ASP A 158 6.17 9.66 1.02
C ASP A 158 5.46 9.23 -0.28
N LEU A 159 4.34 8.49 -0.21
CA LEU A 159 3.63 7.99 -1.40
C LEU A 159 3.21 9.10 -2.38
N GLY A 160 3.03 10.34 -1.89
CA GLY A 160 2.77 11.51 -2.73
C GLY A 160 3.90 11.84 -3.71
N GLU A 161 5.15 11.57 -3.35
CA GLU A 161 6.32 11.80 -4.20
C GLU A 161 6.37 10.80 -5.36
N MET A 162 6.10 9.53 -5.07
CA MET A 162 5.93 8.52 -6.11
C MET A 162 4.81 8.89 -7.08
N ARG A 163 3.67 9.35 -6.57
CA ARG A 163 2.54 9.78 -7.39
C ARG A 163 2.95 10.93 -8.32
N ALA A 164 3.66 11.93 -7.80
CA ALA A 164 4.15 13.05 -8.60
C ALA A 164 5.11 12.60 -9.71
N LEU A 165 5.98 11.62 -9.42
CA LEU A 165 6.91 11.06 -10.40
C LEU A 165 6.21 10.24 -11.49
N LEU A 166 5.21 9.43 -11.16
CA LEU A 166 4.36 8.73 -12.13
C LEU A 166 3.65 9.71 -13.06
N ASP A 167 3.16 10.83 -12.52
CA ASP A 167 2.56 11.90 -13.31
C ASP A 167 3.52 12.61 -14.23
N ALA A 168 4.74 12.89 -13.77
CA ALA A 168 5.79 13.43 -14.61
C ALA A 168 6.12 12.48 -15.77
N ALA A 169 6.25 11.18 -15.49
CA ALA A 169 6.53 10.15 -16.50
C ALA A 169 5.40 10.05 -17.54
N ARG A 170 4.14 10.11 -17.09
CA ARG A 170 2.98 10.14 -17.98
C ARG A 170 2.99 11.36 -18.89
N ARG A 171 3.17 12.56 -18.32
CA ARG A 171 3.23 13.82 -19.10
C ARG A 171 4.37 13.82 -20.11
N ALA A 172 5.49 13.20 -19.75
CA ALA A 172 6.64 13.01 -20.63
C ALA A 172 6.46 11.90 -21.69
N GLY A 173 5.33 11.18 -21.70
CA GLY A 173 5.08 10.06 -22.61
C GLY A 173 6.05 8.90 -22.42
N ARG A 174 6.56 8.69 -21.20
CA ARG A 174 7.46 7.58 -20.85
C ARG A 174 6.72 6.30 -20.45
N ILE A 175 5.42 6.39 -20.18
CA ILE A 175 4.59 5.25 -19.81
C ILE A 175 3.52 5.05 -20.89
N ARG A 176 3.37 3.81 -21.37
CA ARG A 176 2.28 3.41 -22.26
C ARG A 176 1.08 2.94 -21.44
N ALA A 177 0.25 3.89 -21.00
CA ALA A 177 -0.96 3.61 -20.20
C ALA A 177 -2.18 4.40 -20.75
N PRO A 178 -2.88 3.90 -21.78
CA PRO A 178 -3.93 4.64 -22.48
C PRO A 178 -5.15 4.99 -21.60
N ARG A 179 -5.36 4.26 -20.48
CA ARG A 179 -6.46 4.47 -19.54
C ARG A 179 -6.04 5.27 -18.29
N GLY A 180 -4.85 5.86 -18.30
CA GLY A 180 -4.22 6.41 -17.10
C GLY A 180 -3.47 5.34 -16.30
N ILE A 181 -2.68 5.78 -15.32
CA ILE A 181 -1.85 4.90 -14.50
C ILE A 181 -2.56 4.67 -13.17
N GLY A 182 -2.83 3.40 -12.84
CA GLY A 182 -3.25 3.02 -11.49
C GLY A 182 -2.08 3.11 -10.51
N PHE A 183 -2.37 3.41 -9.25
CA PHE A 183 -1.38 3.36 -8.18
C PHE A 183 -1.92 2.49 -7.04
N TRP A 184 -1.19 1.44 -6.69
CA TRP A 184 -1.57 0.43 -5.70
C TRP A 184 -0.53 0.30 -4.60
N VAL A 185 -0.98 -0.20 -3.46
CA VAL A 185 -0.14 -0.74 -2.40
C VAL A 185 -0.45 -2.23 -2.32
N THR A 186 0.52 -3.06 -2.68
CA THR A 186 0.34 -4.52 -2.74
C THR A 186 0.83 -5.24 -1.49
N GLU A 187 1.49 -4.50 -0.61
CA GLU A 187 1.95 -5.02 0.67
C GLU A 187 2.16 -3.87 1.67
N PHE A 188 1.51 -3.94 2.82
CA PHE A 188 1.84 -3.12 3.99
C PHE A 188 1.33 -3.79 5.26
N SER A 189 2.00 -3.53 6.38
CA SER A 189 1.53 -3.96 7.70
C SER A 189 2.41 -3.34 8.80
N TRP A 190 2.02 -3.57 10.06
CA TRP A 190 2.88 -3.38 11.23
C TRP A 190 2.77 -4.59 12.14
N ASP A 191 3.90 -5.03 12.69
CA ASP A 191 3.91 -6.01 13.75
C ASP A 191 3.16 -5.53 14.99
N SER A 192 2.60 -6.50 15.71
CA SER A 192 1.80 -6.26 16.91
C SER A 192 2.60 -6.50 18.18
N LYS A 193 2.49 -5.56 19.14
CA LYS A 193 3.18 -5.67 20.44
C LYS A 193 2.88 -6.97 21.20
N SER A 194 1.66 -7.49 21.01
CA SER A 194 1.19 -8.66 21.74
C SER A 194 1.79 -9.98 21.24
N ALA A 195 2.35 -10.01 20.02
CA ALA A 195 3.05 -11.18 19.46
C ALA A 195 4.56 -10.95 19.34
N ASP A 196 4.99 -9.71 19.09
CA ASP A 196 6.38 -9.28 19.12
C ASP A 196 6.53 -8.11 20.11
N PRO A 197 7.38 -8.20 21.15
CA PRO A 197 7.54 -7.14 22.16
C PRO A 197 7.87 -5.74 21.63
N ARG A 198 8.45 -5.63 20.42
CA ARG A 198 8.79 -4.37 19.77
C ARG A 198 7.76 -3.86 18.77
N GLY A 199 6.72 -4.64 18.52
CA GLY A 199 5.62 -4.27 17.66
C GLY A 199 4.79 -3.12 18.21
N VAL A 200 3.86 -2.65 17.38
CA VAL A 200 2.99 -1.52 17.68
C VAL A 200 1.89 -1.96 18.67
N PRO A 201 1.61 -1.18 19.75
CA PRO A 201 0.48 -1.47 20.64
C PRO A 201 -0.85 -1.57 19.89
N GLU A 202 -1.70 -2.56 20.20
CA GLU A 202 -2.90 -2.90 19.41
C GLU A 202 -3.83 -1.72 19.11
N VAL A 203 -4.10 -0.87 20.11
CA VAL A 203 -4.98 0.30 19.95
C VAL A 203 -4.37 1.32 19.00
N LEU A 204 -3.06 1.56 19.12
CA LEU A 204 -2.33 2.45 18.22
C LEU A 204 -2.28 1.87 16.81
N ARG A 205 -2.01 0.57 16.68
CA ARG A 205 -1.96 -0.14 15.41
C ARG A 205 -3.30 -0.07 14.67
N ALA A 206 -4.42 -0.28 15.36
CA ALA A 206 -5.75 -0.17 14.75
C ALA A 206 -6.07 1.26 14.29
N ARG A 207 -5.63 2.27 15.04
CA ARG A 207 -5.72 3.67 14.61
C ARG A 207 -4.88 3.90 13.35
N TRP A 208 -3.63 3.45 13.36
CA TRP A 208 -2.70 3.58 12.23
C TRP A 208 -3.23 2.91 10.97
N VAL A 209 -3.93 1.79 11.06
CA VAL A 209 -4.58 1.17 9.88
C VAL A 209 -5.57 2.14 9.20
N SER A 210 -6.39 2.85 9.97
CA SER A 210 -7.35 3.80 9.41
C SER A 210 -6.65 5.04 8.83
N GLU A 211 -5.64 5.55 9.53
CA GLU A 211 -4.82 6.68 9.08
C GLU A 211 -4.03 6.32 7.81
N ALA A 212 -3.42 5.14 7.75
CA ALA A 212 -2.72 4.60 6.58
C ALA A 212 -3.60 4.51 5.34
N LEU A 213 -4.79 3.94 5.48
CA LEU A 213 -5.73 3.84 4.36
C LEU A 213 -6.22 5.23 3.88
N HIS A 214 -6.31 6.21 4.78
CA HIS A 214 -6.58 7.59 4.42
C HIS A 214 -5.40 8.25 3.70
N GLU A 215 -4.17 8.11 4.20
CA GLU A 215 -2.96 8.65 3.55
C GLU A 215 -2.74 8.05 2.16
N MET A 216 -2.89 6.74 2.02
CA MET A 216 -2.85 6.04 0.73
C MET A 216 -3.93 6.59 -0.23
N TRP A 217 -5.18 6.73 0.22
CA TRP A 217 -6.26 7.29 -0.59
C TRP A 217 -5.93 8.72 -1.06
N LYS A 218 -5.38 9.58 -0.17
CA LYS A 218 -4.94 10.94 -0.54
C LYS A 218 -3.83 10.93 -1.58
N ALA A 219 -2.92 9.96 -1.53
CA ALA A 219 -1.86 9.77 -2.52
C ALA A 219 -2.38 9.20 -3.87
N GLY A 220 -3.68 8.90 -3.97
CA GLY A 220 -4.30 8.35 -5.18
C GLY A 220 -4.22 6.82 -5.28
N VAL A 221 -3.93 6.14 -4.18
CA VAL A 221 -3.93 4.67 -4.12
C VAL A 221 -5.36 4.15 -4.24
N THR A 222 -5.57 3.17 -5.13
CA THR A 222 -6.90 2.59 -5.42
C THR A 222 -7.08 1.15 -4.95
N VAL A 223 -5.98 0.46 -4.65
CA VAL A 223 -5.95 -0.88 -4.05
C VAL A 223 -4.89 -0.87 -2.96
N ALA A 224 -5.23 -1.39 -1.78
CA ALA A 224 -4.32 -1.60 -0.67
C ALA A 224 -4.52 -3.04 -0.14
N THR A 225 -3.47 -3.85 -0.12
CA THR A 225 -3.51 -5.22 0.42
C THR A 225 -2.61 -5.34 1.65
N TRP A 226 -3.18 -5.91 2.71
CA TRP A 226 -2.49 -6.15 3.95
C TRP A 226 -1.59 -7.38 3.84
N PHE A 227 -0.37 -7.32 4.41
CA PHE A 227 0.52 -8.47 4.46
C PHE A 227 0.04 -9.50 5.48
N LYS A 228 -0.45 -10.64 4.96
CA LYS A 228 -0.92 -11.83 5.69
C LYS A 228 -2.16 -11.64 6.58
N LEU A 229 -3.02 -12.65 6.58
CA LEU A 229 -4.19 -12.65 7.47
C LEU A 229 -3.82 -13.00 8.90
N ARG A 230 -2.89 -13.93 9.11
CA ARG A 230 -2.47 -14.41 10.43
C ARG A 230 -1.01 -14.13 10.68
N ASP A 231 -0.63 -14.00 11.94
CA ASP A 231 0.79 -13.96 12.31
C ASP A 231 1.50 -15.26 11.92
N GLU A 232 2.78 -15.14 11.61
CA GLU A 232 3.68 -16.27 11.56
C GLU A 232 4.25 -16.61 12.95
N PRO A 233 4.76 -17.84 13.16
CA PRO A 233 5.23 -18.25 14.47
C PRO A 233 6.43 -17.40 14.93
N PHE A 234 6.29 -16.74 16.09
CA PHE A 234 7.37 -16.05 16.78
C PHE A 234 8.12 -17.03 17.72
N PRO A 235 9.46 -16.95 17.86
CA PRO A 235 10.38 -16.03 17.19
C PRO A 235 10.94 -16.58 15.86
N SER A 236 10.39 -17.69 15.33
CA SER A 236 10.95 -18.34 14.13
C SER A 236 10.89 -17.48 12.85
N THR A 237 10.05 -16.46 12.84
CA THR A 237 9.84 -15.53 11.73
C THR A 237 9.62 -14.12 12.29
N PRO A 238 9.98 -13.05 11.55
CA PRO A 238 9.82 -11.67 11.99
C PRO A 238 8.46 -11.07 11.57
N TYR A 239 7.44 -11.89 11.31
CA TYR A 239 6.18 -11.44 10.68
C TYR A 239 4.99 -11.64 11.61
N GLN A 240 4.85 -10.76 12.60
CA GLN A 240 3.79 -10.75 13.62
C GLN A 240 2.72 -9.66 13.35
N SER A 241 2.46 -9.44 12.06
CA SER A 241 1.64 -8.35 11.55
C SER A 241 0.23 -8.76 11.10
N GLY A 242 -0.20 -9.99 11.36
CA GLY A 242 -1.50 -10.50 10.93
C GLY A 242 -2.68 -9.64 11.42
N LEU A 243 -3.78 -9.68 10.66
CA LEU A 243 -5.08 -9.18 11.12
C LEU A 243 -5.70 -10.10 12.19
N TYR A 244 -5.21 -11.34 12.28
CA TYR A 244 -5.54 -12.32 13.28
C TYR A 244 -4.29 -12.74 14.06
N ALA A 245 -4.43 -12.80 15.39
CA ALA A 245 -3.45 -13.40 16.28
C ALA A 245 -3.40 -14.91 16.06
N ARG A 246 -2.21 -15.48 15.90
CA ARG A 246 -2.00 -16.90 15.65
C ARG A 246 -2.45 -17.78 16.82
N GLY A 247 -3.38 -18.69 16.58
CA GLY A 247 -3.68 -19.84 17.43
C GLY A 247 -2.87 -21.08 17.04
N ALA A 248 -3.12 -22.23 17.68
CA ALA A 248 -2.46 -23.48 17.29
C ALA A 248 -2.92 -23.94 15.89
N THR A 249 -4.20 -23.71 15.57
CA THR A 249 -4.79 -23.95 14.24
C THR A 249 -5.43 -22.67 13.69
N PRO A 250 -5.68 -22.56 12.36
CA PRO A 250 -6.41 -21.41 11.79
C PRO A 250 -7.79 -21.18 12.40
N ALA A 251 -8.49 -22.24 12.83
CA ALA A 251 -9.79 -22.11 13.47
C ALA A 251 -9.72 -21.45 14.87
N GLN A 252 -8.53 -21.40 15.48
CA GLN A 252 -8.28 -20.79 16.78
C GLN A 252 -7.66 -19.39 16.68
N ASP A 253 -7.42 -18.89 15.47
CA ASP A 253 -6.88 -17.56 15.25
C ASP A 253 -7.87 -16.50 15.77
N ARG A 254 -7.37 -15.50 16.50
CA ARG A 254 -8.23 -14.49 17.15
C ARG A 254 -8.17 -13.17 16.40
N PRO A 255 -9.31 -12.54 16.04
CA PRO A 255 -9.30 -11.29 15.32
C PRO A 255 -8.69 -10.17 16.18
N ARG A 256 -7.87 -9.32 15.56
CA ARG A 256 -7.26 -8.17 16.22
C ARG A 256 -8.07 -6.90 15.96
N PRO A 257 -7.97 -5.84 16.79
CA PRO A 257 -8.64 -4.57 16.53
C PRO A 257 -8.34 -3.98 15.14
N SER A 258 -7.13 -4.21 14.61
CA SER A 258 -6.74 -3.84 13.24
C SER A 258 -7.65 -4.44 12.16
N LEU A 259 -8.24 -5.63 12.35
CA LEU A 259 -9.21 -6.20 11.42
C LEU A 259 -10.47 -5.33 11.33
N ALA A 260 -10.97 -4.85 12.46
CA ALA A 260 -12.14 -3.96 12.49
C ALA A 260 -11.82 -2.62 11.80
N ALA A 261 -10.64 -2.05 12.08
CA ALA A 261 -10.15 -0.84 11.42
C ALA A 261 -9.96 -1.02 9.90
N PHE A 262 -9.44 -2.16 9.45
CA PHE A 262 -9.23 -2.44 8.03
C PHE A 262 -10.56 -2.63 7.28
N ARG A 263 -11.56 -3.26 7.93
CA ARG A 263 -12.89 -3.47 7.36
C ARG A 263 -13.74 -2.20 7.29
N PHE A 264 -13.59 -1.30 8.26
CA PHE A 264 -14.30 -0.02 8.30
C PHE A 264 -13.36 1.11 8.74
N PRO A 265 -12.41 1.52 7.87
CA PRO A 265 -11.48 2.58 8.23
C PRO A 265 -12.21 3.91 8.35
N PHE A 266 -11.90 4.63 9.42
CA PHE A 266 -12.46 5.94 9.69
C PHE A 266 -11.46 6.80 10.48
N VAL A 267 -11.32 8.04 10.06
CA VAL A 267 -10.45 9.04 10.69
C VAL A 267 -11.23 10.32 10.96
N ALA A 268 -10.85 11.02 12.03
CA ALA A 268 -11.40 12.32 12.39
C ALA A 268 -10.30 13.24 12.93
N TYR A 269 -9.92 14.27 12.16
CA TYR A 269 -8.86 15.19 12.54
C TYR A 269 -9.44 16.53 12.98
N LEU A 270 -9.14 16.90 14.22
CA LEU A 270 -9.48 18.22 14.77
C LEU A 270 -8.63 19.30 14.09
N GLY A 271 -9.27 20.35 13.57
CA GLY A 271 -8.61 21.54 13.06
C GLY A 271 -9.29 22.82 13.54
N SER A 272 -8.75 23.97 13.16
CA SER A 272 -9.26 25.29 13.57
C SER A 272 -10.69 25.58 13.08
N LYS A 273 -11.10 24.97 11.97
CA LYS A 273 -12.43 25.15 11.34
C LYS A 273 -13.36 23.95 11.59
N GLY A 274 -13.15 23.22 12.68
CA GLY A 274 -13.92 22.02 13.03
C GLY A 274 -13.20 20.71 12.70
N VAL A 275 -13.94 19.63 12.52
CA VAL A 275 -13.39 18.27 12.41
C VAL A 275 -13.46 17.78 10.97
N LEU A 276 -12.32 17.48 10.37
CA LEU A 276 -12.24 16.78 9.09
C LEU A 276 -12.48 15.29 9.33
N VAL A 277 -13.40 14.68 8.60
CA VAL A 277 -13.66 13.24 8.66
C VAL A 277 -13.42 12.60 7.29
N TRP A 278 -12.92 11.37 7.32
CA TRP A 278 -12.85 10.49 6.16
C TRP A 278 -13.09 9.05 6.59
N GLY A 279 -13.67 8.22 5.73
CA GLY A 279 -13.76 6.79 5.95
C GLY A 279 -14.23 6.02 4.73
N ARG A 280 -14.14 4.69 4.79
CA ARG A 280 -14.65 3.80 3.76
C ARG A 280 -15.55 2.74 4.37
N THR A 281 -16.76 2.60 3.85
CA THR A 281 -17.71 1.58 4.32
C THR A 281 -17.17 0.16 4.16
N PRO A 282 -17.62 -0.79 5.00
CA PRO A 282 -17.41 -2.21 4.77
C PRO A 282 -17.80 -2.63 3.36
N GLY A 283 -16.89 -3.34 2.68
CA GLY A 283 -17.11 -3.81 1.30
C GLY A 283 -17.16 -2.73 0.23
N GLY A 284 -16.90 -1.45 0.57
CA GLY A 284 -16.89 -0.34 -0.40
C GLY A 284 -18.24 -0.06 -1.05
N LYS A 285 -19.34 -0.19 -0.30
CA LYS A 285 -20.71 -0.03 -0.77
C LYS A 285 -21.26 1.37 -0.46
N GLN A 286 -22.19 1.84 -1.30
CA GLN A 286 -22.91 3.07 -1.00
C GLN A 286 -23.77 2.93 0.27
N ALA A 287 -23.73 3.95 1.13
CA ALA A 287 -24.48 3.99 2.37
C ALA A 287 -24.66 5.44 2.86
N ARG A 288 -25.57 5.60 3.82
CA ARG A 288 -25.62 6.80 4.67
C ARG A 288 -24.84 6.53 5.94
N ILE A 289 -23.99 7.46 6.36
CA ILE A 289 -23.09 7.34 7.50
C ILE A 289 -23.49 8.34 8.57
N VAL A 290 -23.87 7.82 9.73
CA VAL A 290 -24.09 8.61 10.95
C VAL A 290 -22.72 8.89 11.56
N ILE A 291 -22.40 10.16 11.75
CA ILE A 291 -21.22 10.55 12.53
C ILE A 291 -21.68 10.86 13.95
N GLU A 292 -21.04 10.22 14.93
CA GLU A 292 -21.36 10.34 16.34
C GLU A 292 -20.14 10.87 17.10
N GLN A 293 -20.36 11.78 18.04
CA GLN A 293 -19.34 12.32 18.94
C GLN A 293 -19.64 11.89 20.37
N LYS A 294 -18.59 11.55 21.11
CA LYS A 294 -18.63 11.35 22.56
C LYS A 294 -17.67 12.33 23.23
N SER A 295 -18.22 13.20 24.05
CA SER A 295 -17.47 14.10 24.92
C SER A 295 -17.25 13.49 26.31
N ILE A 296 -16.28 14.03 27.05
CA ILE A 296 -15.97 13.57 28.41
C ILE A 296 -17.23 13.59 29.28
N GLY A 297 -17.48 12.49 30.00
CA GLY A 297 -18.66 12.34 30.86
C GLY A 297 -19.99 12.22 30.12
N GLY A 298 -20.01 12.30 28.79
CA GLY A 298 -21.21 12.22 27.96
C GLY A 298 -21.40 10.89 27.25
N GLY A 299 -22.62 10.67 26.74
CA GLY A 299 -22.96 9.59 25.82
C GLY A 299 -22.63 9.93 24.36
N TRP A 300 -22.79 8.95 23.46
CA TRP A 300 -22.71 9.17 22.02
C TRP A 300 -23.86 10.04 21.54
N ARG A 301 -23.55 11.11 20.79
CA ARG A 301 -24.53 11.99 20.16
C ARG A 301 -24.28 12.06 18.66
N ARG A 302 -25.34 11.96 17.86
CA ARG A 302 -25.26 12.18 16.42
C ARG A 302 -24.91 13.64 16.15
N VAL A 303 -23.86 13.87 15.36
CA VAL A 303 -23.40 15.20 14.95
C VAL A 303 -23.51 15.44 13.45
N ALA A 304 -23.59 14.39 12.63
CA ALA A 304 -23.85 14.52 11.20
C ALA A 304 -24.49 13.26 10.60
N LEU A 305 -25.02 13.40 9.39
CA LEU A 305 -25.39 12.30 8.51
C LEU A 305 -24.85 12.60 7.11
N LEU A 306 -23.91 11.79 6.65
CA LEU A 306 -23.23 11.96 5.37
C LEU A 306 -23.64 10.84 4.40
N ARG A 307 -23.48 11.07 3.10
CA ARG A 307 -23.63 10.04 2.06
C ARG A 307 -22.24 9.65 1.56
N THR A 308 -22.06 8.37 1.25
CA THR A 308 -20.84 7.90 0.60
C THR A 308 -20.93 8.04 -0.92
N ASP A 309 -19.79 8.10 -1.58
CA ASP A 309 -19.69 7.95 -3.02
C ASP A 309 -19.92 6.49 -3.47
N ARG A 310 -19.83 6.25 -4.79
CA ARG A 310 -19.99 4.91 -5.39
C ARG A 310 -18.97 3.85 -4.93
N TYR A 311 -17.88 4.26 -4.28
CA TYR A 311 -16.84 3.38 -3.75
C TYR A 311 -16.93 3.20 -2.23
N GLY A 312 -17.98 3.78 -1.62
CA GLY A 312 -18.19 3.74 -0.17
C GLY A 312 -17.35 4.75 0.60
N ILE A 313 -16.73 5.73 -0.06
CA ILE A 313 -15.96 6.79 0.61
C ILE A 313 -16.92 7.83 1.19
N VAL A 314 -16.77 8.12 2.47
CA VAL A 314 -17.40 9.25 3.15
C VAL A 314 -16.30 10.24 3.53
N GLN A 315 -16.53 11.53 3.28
CA GLN A 315 -15.63 12.58 3.75
C GLN A 315 -16.39 13.88 3.96
N GLY A 316 -15.84 14.77 4.78
CA GLY A 316 -16.41 16.09 4.99
C GLY A 316 -15.72 16.86 6.11
N ARG A 317 -16.01 18.16 6.20
CA ARG A 317 -15.60 19.00 7.32
C ARG A 317 -16.83 19.35 8.14
N LEU A 318 -16.84 18.94 9.40
CA LEU A 318 -17.95 19.16 10.32
C LEU A 318 -17.69 20.40 11.18
N ALA A 319 -18.64 21.34 11.18
CA ALA A 319 -18.60 22.52 12.02
C ALA A 319 -18.91 22.15 13.48
N LEU A 320 -17.88 21.71 14.20
CA LEU A 320 -17.97 21.28 15.60
C LEU A 320 -17.06 22.15 16.49
N PRO A 321 -17.37 23.45 16.66
CA PRO A 321 -16.47 24.44 17.26
C PRO A 321 -16.15 24.18 18.74
N ARG A 322 -16.97 23.38 19.43
CA ARG A 322 -16.78 22.99 20.83
C ARG A 322 -15.98 21.70 21.00
N SER A 323 -15.56 21.06 19.91
CA SER A 323 -14.78 19.82 19.99
C SER A 323 -13.36 20.10 20.44
N THR A 324 -12.83 19.22 21.28
CA THR A 324 -11.50 19.29 21.87
C THR A 324 -10.73 18.01 21.59
N LYS A 325 -9.42 18.01 21.88
CA LYS A 325 -8.57 16.81 21.77
C LYS A 325 -9.02 15.65 22.66
N ARG A 326 -9.91 15.89 23.64
CA ARG A 326 -10.41 14.87 24.56
C ARG A 326 -11.68 14.18 24.06
N ASP A 327 -12.28 14.67 22.97
CA ASP A 327 -13.46 14.05 22.37
C ASP A 327 -13.08 12.90 21.44
N VAL A 328 -14.05 12.03 21.19
CA VAL A 328 -13.93 10.87 20.30
C VAL A 328 -15.05 10.91 19.27
N ILE A 329 -14.73 10.63 18.01
CA ILE A 329 -15.70 10.56 16.90
C ILE A 329 -15.74 9.14 16.37
N ARG A 330 -16.91 8.67 15.94
CA ARG A 330 -17.04 7.43 15.16
C ARG A 330 -18.01 7.57 14.00
N ALA A 331 -17.81 6.74 12.98
CA ALA A 331 -18.77 6.52 11.91
C ALA A 331 -19.61 5.26 12.16
N ARG A 332 -20.88 5.29 11.78
CA ARG A 332 -21.78 4.14 11.81
C ARG A 332 -22.65 4.10 10.56
N VAL A 333 -22.87 2.91 10.01
CA VAL A 333 -23.79 2.73 8.87
C VAL A 333 -25.23 2.95 9.37
N ALA A 334 -25.95 3.89 8.74
CA ALA A 334 -27.33 4.19 9.10
C ALA A 334 -28.22 2.96 8.89
N GLY A 335 -29.12 2.68 9.85
CA GLY A 335 -30.01 1.52 9.81
C GLY A 335 -29.34 0.18 10.15
N GLY A 336 -28.07 0.16 10.53
CA GLY A 336 -27.36 -1.03 10.98
C GLY A 336 -26.57 -0.84 12.28
N ASN A 337 -26.04 -1.96 12.78
CA ASN A 337 -25.24 -2.02 14.01
C ASN A 337 -23.72 -1.98 13.75
N ILE A 338 -23.30 -1.76 12.51
CA ILE A 338 -21.89 -1.73 12.14
C ILE A 338 -21.34 -0.31 12.32
N ALA A 339 -20.40 -0.17 13.26
CA ALA A 339 -19.68 1.06 13.52
C ALA A 339 -18.17 0.86 13.30
N ALA A 340 -17.51 1.91 12.84
CA ALA A 340 -16.06 2.00 12.85
C ALA A 340 -15.55 2.11 14.29
N LEU A 341 -14.28 1.79 14.50
CA LEU A 341 -13.64 2.02 15.80
C LEU A 341 -13.71 3.50 16.18
N PRO A 342 -13.92 3.84 17.45
CA PRO A 342 -13.85 5.21 17.92
C PRO A 342 -12.48 5.85 17.63
N PHE A 343 -12.49 7.05 17.06
CA PHE A 343 -11.30 7.80 16.70
C PHE A 343 -11.12 9.00 17.62
N SER A 344 -10.06 8.99 18.44
CA SER A 344 -9.73 10.11 19.32
C SER A 344 -9.31 11.33 18.52
N LEU A 345 -9.83 12.50 18.88
CA LEU A 345 -9.43 13.79 18.30
C LEU A 345 -8.05 14.25 18.78
N GLN A 346 -7.44 13.56 19.75
CA GLN A 346 -6.06 13.82 20.14
C GLN A 346 -5.11 13.45 19.00
N PRO A 347 -4.34 14.40 18.46
CA PRO A 347 -3.30 14.11 17.50
C PRO A 347 -2.32 13.10 18.09
N GLN A 348 -1.96 12.09 17.32
CA GLN A 348 -0.85 11.22 17.69
C GLN A 348 0.43 11.82 17.14
N PRO A 349 1.46 12.05 17.98
CA PRO A 349 2.77 12.34 17.45
C PRO A 349 3.27 11.15 16.64
N ASP A 350 4.14 11.41 15.69
CA ASP A 350 4.88 10.36 15.03
C ASP A 350 5.72 9.57 16.06
N ARG A 351 5.84 8.26 15.85
CA ARG A 351 6.52 7.34 16.76
C ARG A 351 7.28 6.32 15.95
N VAL A 352 8.53 6.10 16.30
CA VAL A 352 9.38 5.13 15.63
C VAL A 352 8.99 3.72 16.07
N TYR A 353 8.65 2.88 15.09
CA TYR A 353 8.42 1.45 15.22
C TYR A 353 8.90 0.78 13.96
N ASN A 354 9.78 -0.22 14.08
CA ASN A 354 10.15 -1.04 12.94
C ASN A 354 8.91 -1.81 12.44
N PRO A 355 8.71 -1.92 11.12
CA PRO A 355 7.53 -2.57 10.56
C PRO A 355 7.43 -4.07 10.92
N PHE A 356 8.58 -4.71 11.17
CA PHE A 356 8.75 -6.13 11.45
C PHE A 356 9.55 -6.38 12.75
N GLY A 357 9.14 -5.72 13.84
CA GLY A 357 9.90 -5.47 15.07
C GLY A 357 11.09 -6.41 15.37
N THR A 358 12.24 -6.04 14.80
CA THR A 358 13.54 -6.58 15.18
C THR A 358 14.36 -5.61 16.00
#